data_AF-A0A2E6WMA5-F1
#
_entry.id   AF-A0A2E6WMA5-F1
#
_cell.length_a   1.000
_cell.length_b   1.000
_cell.length_c   1.000
_cell.angle_alpha   90.00
_cell.angle_beta   90.00
_cell.angle_gamma   90.00
#
_symmetry.space_group_name_H-M   'P 1'
#
loop_
_entity.id
_entity.type
_entity.pdbx_description
1 polymer ?
#
loop_
_entity_poly.entity_id
_entity_poly.type
_entity_poly.pdbx_seq_one_letter_code
_entity_poly.pdbx_strand_id
1 'polypeptide(L)'
;MRTTGRTARRTRSALLTVCVAATALVASALAASLASANPAPPPASFTLAGAGFGHGVGMSQYGALAMAKAGLDASSIVTHYYQGTNVTPVADDMAVRVNLEFKKKQIRMRGEAVEGDGTLQANLAGTIVTAAPGESFAFTGDAGAVVAAKVVGGVRQELGIFPSVSLTWSGVANVVAKNGSFDSAGHRYRYGTIEILPTSDPSRTRLNVVNSLRLHEEYLYGISEVSSSWPDAALQAQVLAARTYALSAIAAGPRKACDCHVDDGRGPYSDQVFSGWSKQSGAMGERWVAAVNATHASPTAGMAVLYEGQPIRAFYSSSSGGATQASVDQWGGDLPYVQSVADPWSLSEDNPNRSWTVTVDQARMAQAFTAASVQQVDVIARDPSGVAKTVQATLVDGTTVTKSGNQVRNA
;
A
#
# COMPACT_ATOMS: atom_id res chain seq x y z
N MET A 1 -50.95 23.69 -94.07
CA MET A 1 -51.77 24.21 -92.93
C MET A 1 -51.24 25.59 -92.59
N ARG A 2 -52.03 26.66 -92.81
CA ARG A 2 -52.96 27.25 -91.83
C ARG A 2 -52.22 27.75 -90.57
N THR A 3 -52.23 29.01 -90.13
CA THR A 3 -52.68 30.36 -90.58
C THR A 3 -52.90 31.16 -89.29
N THR A 4 -52.31 32.37 -89.16
CA THR A 4 -52.85 33.62 -88.54
C THR A 4 -53.59 33.59 -87.19
N GLY A 5 -53.53 34.61 -86.31
CA GLY A 5 -52.99 35.98 -86.38
C GLY A 5 -52.99 36.62 -84.96
N ARG A 6 -52.41 37.83 -84.74
CA ARG A 6 -53.13 39.13 -84.66
C ARG A 6 -54.44 39.05 -83.84
N THR A 7 -54.75 39.87 -82.83
CA THR A 7 -54.49 41.31 -82.51
C THR A 7 -55.17 41.61 -81.14
N ALA A 8 -55.07 42.74 -80.40
CA ALA A 8 -54.20 43.92 -80.32
C ALA A 8 -54.69 44.88 -79.18
N ARG A 9 -53.81 45.77 -78.67
CA ARG A 9 -54.12 47.13 -78.08
C ARG A 9 -55.06 47.15 -76.83
N ARG A 10 -55.20 48.16 -75.96
CA ARG A 10 -54.78 49.59 -75.76
C ARG A 10 -55.05 49.92 -74.24
N THR A 11 -54.62 50.98 -73.53
CA THR A 11 -53.85 52.22 -73.81
C THR A 11 -53.04 52.67 -72.57
N ARG A 12 -52.10 53.59 -72.79
CA ARG A 12 -51.29 54.44 -71.86
C ARG A 12 -52.06 55.22 -70.76
N SER A 13 -51.38 55.46 -69.62
CA SER A 13 -51.25 56.74 -68.84
C SER A 13 -50.50 56.42 -67.52
N ALA A 14 -49.70 57.28 -66.87
CA ALA A 14 -49.03 58.54 -67.20
C ALA A 14 -47.80 58.72 -66.26
N LEU A 15 -47.01 59.79 -66.44
CA LEU A 15 -45.76 60.09 -65.70
C LEU A 15 -45.97 60.32 -64.18
N LEU A 16 -44.92 60.10 -63.36
CA LEU A 16 -44.29 61.21 -62.63
C LEU A 16 -42.83 60.91 -62.18
N THR A 17 -42.03 61.96 -62.05
CA THR A 17 -40.58 61.93 -61.79
C THR A 17 -40.24 62.59 -60.45
N VAL A 18 -39.67 61.86 -59.48
CA VAL A 18 -38.86 62.35 -58.34
C VAL A 18 -37.96 61.15 -57.92
N CYS A 19 -36.62 61.13 -57.99
CA CYS A 19 -35.52 61.95 -57.43
C CYS A 19 -34.99 61.47 -56.05
N VAL A 20 -33.65 61.40 -55.95
CA VAL A 20 -32.79 61.27 -54.74
C VAL A 20 -32.59 59.86 -54.13
N ALA A 21 -31.35 59.63 -53.68
CA ALA A 21 -30.80 58.36 -53.22
C ALA A 21 -30.90 58.13 -51.71
N ALA A 22 -30.80 56.86 -51.29
CA ALA A 22 -30.49 56.48 -49.92
C ALA A 22 -29.63 55.19 -49.89
N THR A 23 -28.32 55.34 -50.01
CA THR A 23 -27.34 54.31 -49.65
C THR A 23 -27.24 54.17 -48.13
N ALA A 24 -27.96 53.21 -47.53
CA ALA A 24 -27.69 52.70 -46.18
C ALA A 24 -28.42 51.36 -45.91
N LEU A 25 -27.88 50.55 -44.98
CA LEU A 25 -28.57 49.47 -44.26
C LEU A 25 -28.98 48.17 -45.01
N VAL A 26 -28.05 47.51 -45.72
CA VAL A 26 -28.10 46.03 -45.88
C VAL A 26 -26.73 45.35 -45.69
N ALA A 27 -25.83 45.96 -44.91
CA ALA A 27 -24.46 45.44 -44.68
C ALA A 27 -24.01 45.55 -43.20
N SER A 28 -24.93 45.46 -42.25
CA SER A 28 -24.64 45.68 -40.82
C SER A 28 -25.54 44.87 -39.88
N ALA A 29 -25.65 43.56 -40.10
CA ALA A 29 -26.41 42.66 -39.21
C ALA A 29 -25.85 41.22 -39.08
N LEU A 30 -24.62 40.95 -39.56
CA LEU A 30 -24.00 39.62 -39.47
C LEU A 30 -22.56 39.65 -38.91
N ALA A 31 -22.32 40.57 -37.97
CA ALA A 31 -21.00 40.78 -37.37
C ALA A 31 -21.08 41.19 -35.87
N ALA A 32 -21.96 40.56 -35.08
CA ALA A 32 -22.04 40.79 -33.64
C ALA A 32 -22.80 39.69 -32.85
N SER A 33 -22.37 38.42 -32.90
CA SER A 33 -22.74 37.42 -31.88
C SER A 33 -21.85 36.17 -31.81
N LEU A 34 -20.55 36.28 -32.13
CA LEU A 34 -19.56 35.47 -31.40
C LEU A 34 -19.37 36.11 -30.02
N ALA A 35 -20.43 36.10 -29.22
CA ALA A 35 -20.27 36.23 -27.78
C ALA A 35 -19.41 35.03 -27.37
N SER A 36 -18.20 35.29 -26.88
CA SER A 36 -17.40 34.27 -26.22
C SER A 36 -18.28 33.70 -25.11
N ALA A 37 -18.75 32.46 -25.28
CA ALA A 37 -19.42 31.77 -24.20
C ALA A 37 -18.43 31.78 -23.03
N ASN A 38 -18.78 32.46 -21.93
CA ASN A 38 -17.96 32.40 -20.73
C ASN A 38 -17.72 30.92 -20.44
N PRO A 39 -16.46 30.48 -20.29
CA PRO A 39 -16.19 29.08 -20.02
C PRO A 39 -17.02 28.66 -18.83
N ALA A 40 -17.69 27.50 -18.94
CA ALA A 40 -18.52 26.98 -17.87
C ALA A 40 -17.69 26.97 -16.57
N PRO A 41 -18.27 27.37 -15.42
CA PRO A 41 -17.52 27.36 -14.18
C PRO A 41 -16.95 25.96 -13.94
N PRO A 42 -15.75 25.85 -13.35
CA PRO A 42 -15.18 24.55 -13.04
C PRO A 42 -16.14 23.76 -12.14
N PRO A 43 -16.19 22.43 -12.28
CA PRO A 43 -17.05 21.59 -11.46
C PRO A 43 -16.72 21.74 -9.98
N ALA A 44 -17.72 21.56 -9.11
CA ALA A 44 -17.51 21.58 -7.66
C ALA A 44 -16.83 20.30 -7.14
N SER A 45 -16.94 19.19 -7.88
CA SER A 45 -16.36 17.89 -7.55
C SER A 45 -16.27 16.98 -8.78
N PHE A 46 -15.46 15.94 -8.68
CA PHE A 46 -15.28 14.88 -9.67
C PHE A 46 -15.66 13.54 -9.07
N THR A 47 -16.43 12.75 -9.81
CA THR A 47 -16.72 11.35 -9.44
C THR A 47 -15.72 10.45 -10.15
N LEU A 48 -14.84 9.80 -9.37
CA LEU A 48 -13.89 8.80 -9.87
C LEU A 48 -14.45 7.41 -9.61
N ALA A 49 -14.34 6.51 -10.57
CA ALA A 49 -14.69 5.10 -10.43
C ALA A 49 -13.53 4.19 -10.83
N GLY A 50 -13.42 3.05 -10.17
CA GLY A 50 -12.33 2.09 -10.40
C GLY A 50 -12.55 0.76 -9.69
N ALA A 51 -11.50 -0.05 -9.66
CA ALA A 51 -11.42 -1.33 -8.97
C ALA A 51 -10.00 -1.52 -8.44
N GLY A 52 -9.80 -2.55 -7.61
CA GLY A 52 -8.49 -2.83 -7.00
C GLY A 52 -8.22 -2.00 -5.74
N PHE A 53 -7.28 -2.46 -4.92
CA PHE A 53 -6.78 -1.77 -3.73
C PHE A 53 -5.36 -2.26 -3.40
N GLY A 54 -4.44 -1.32 -3.18
CA GLY A 54 -3.00 -1.57 -3.04
C GLY A 54 -2.23 -1.28 -4.33
N HIS A 55 -1.14 -2.02 -4.57
CA HIS A 55 -0.25 -1.79 -5.71
C HIS A 55 -0.47 -2.74 -6.90
N GLY A 56 -1.43 -3.67 -6.85
CA GLY A 56 -1.82 -4.53 -7.99
C GLY A 56 -0.80 -5.58 -8.46
N VAL A 57 0.47 -5.44 -8.08
CA VAL A 57 1.58 -6.33 -8.47
C VAL A 57 1.62 -7.61 -7.62
N GLY A 58 1.76 -8.76 -8.26
CA GLY A 58 1.83 -10.08 -7.61
C GLY A 58 0.47 -10.58 -7.11
N MET A 59 0.45 -11.36 -6.01
CA MET A 59 -0.77 -12.04 -5.56
C MET A 59 -1.85 -11.07 -5.07
N SER A 60 -3.08 -11.20 -5.61
CA SER A 60 -4.25 -10.57 -5.01
C SER A 60 -4.73 -11.40 -3.82
N GLN A 61 -4.88 -10.79 -2.66
CA GLN A 61 -5.39 -11.45 -1.45
C GLN A 61 -6.87 -11.85 -1.64
N TYR A 62 -7.71 -10.96 -2.16
CA TYR A 62 -9.11 -11.29 -2.46
C TYR A 62 -9.27 -12.24 -3.66
N GLY A 63 -8.36 -12.19 -4.65
CA GLY A 63 -8.32 -13.19 -5.71
C GLY A 63 -7.95 -14.58 -5.16
N ALA A 64 -6.93 -14.67 -4.30
CA ALA A 64 -6.56 -15.90 -3.60
C ALA A 64 -7.69 -16.46 -2.71
N LEU A 65 -8.45 -15.60 -2.02
CA LEU A 65 -9.67 -15.98 -1.28
C LEU A 65 -10.69 -16.67 -2.22
N ALA A 66 -11.00 -16.06 -3.36
CA ALA A 66 -11.98 -16.59 -4.30
C ALA A 66 -11.50 -17.88 -5.00
N MET A 67 -10.21 -17.98 -5.34
CA MET A 67 -9.59 -19.21 -5.85
C MET A 67 -9.67 -20.35 -4.81
N ALA A 68 -9.39 -20.06 -3.53
CA ALA A 68 -9.51 -21.05 -2.46
C ALA A 68 -10.97 -21.48 -2.23
N LYS A 69 -11.94 -20.56 -2.34
CA LYS A 69 -13.38 -20.91 -2.33
C LYS A 69 -13.79 -21.77 -3.53
N ALA A 70 -13.11 -21.63 -4.67
CA ALA A 70 -13.28 -22.49 -5.84
C ALA A 70 -12.52 -23.84 -5.75
N GLY A 71 -11.87 -24.12 -4.61
CA GLY A 71 -11.21 -25.40 -4.34
C GLY A 71 -9.76 -25.51 -4.83
N LEU A 72 -9.12 -24.41 -5.26
CA LEU A 72 -7.71 -24.42 -5.61
C LEU A 72 -6.84 -24.49 -4.35
N ASP A 73 -5.74 -25.25 -4.42
CA ASP A 73 -4.77 -25.34 -3.33
C ASP A 73 -3.81 -24.13 -3.28
N ALA A 74 -3.10 -24.01 -2.17
CA ALA A 74 -2.17 -22.90 -1.93
C ALA A 74 -1.08 -22.78 -2.99
N SER A 75 -0.61 -23.91 -3.54
CA SER A 75 0.44 -23.93 -4.57
C SER A 75 -0.09 -23.38 -5.89
N SER A 76 -1.25 -23.85 -6.33
CA SER A 76 -1.95 -23.42 -7.54
C SER A 76 -2.31 -21.93 -7.49
N ILE A 77 -2.69 -21.45 -6.30
CA ILE A 77 -2.95 -20.02 -6.06
C ILE A 77 -1.67 -19.21 -6.28
N VAL A 78 -0.56 -19.53 -5.61
CA VAL A 78 0.65 -18.69 -5.73
C VAL A 78 1.30 -18.78 -7.11
N THR A 79 1.33 -19.95 -7.76
CA THR A 79 1.91 -20.08 -9.12
C THR A 79 1.06 -19.47 -10.23
N HIS A 80 -0.24 -19.23 -9.99
CA HIS A 80 -1.06 -18.41 -10.89
C HIS A 80 -0.58 -16.95 -10.91
N TYR A 81 -0.26 -16.38 -9.75
CA TYR A 81 0.20 -14.99 -9.63
C TYR A 81 1.69 -14.81 -9.89
N TYR A 82 2.50 -15.83 -9.61
CA TYR A 82 3.95 -15.81 -9.80
C TYR A 82 4.34 -16.75 -10.95
N GLN A 83 4.41 -16.19 -12.16
CA GLN A 83 4.58 -16.95 -13.39
C GLN A 83 5.97 -17.62 -13.49
N GLY A 84 6.01 -18.84 -14.02
CA GLY A 84 7.27 -19.60 -14.16
C GLY A 84 7.92 -20.01 -12.84
N THR A 85 7.20 -19.97 -11.71
CA THR A 85 7.69 -20.37 -10.39
C THR A 85 7.18 -21.74 -9.95
N ASN A 86 7.89 -22.36 -9.02
CA ASN A 86 7.51 -23.62 -8.37
C ASN A 86 7.48 -23.45 -6.85
N VAL A 87 6.58 -24.16 -6.16
CA VAL A 87 6.57 -24.22 -4.70
C VAL A 87 7.43 -25.40 -4.23
N THR A 88 8.48 -25.13 -3.45
CA THR A 88 9.46 -26.14 -3.04
C THR A 88 9.93 -25.95 -1.60
N PRO A 89 10.40 -27.00 -0.91
CA PRO A 89 11.02 -26.88 0.41
C PRO A 89 12.32 -26.05 0.37
N VAL A 90 12.47 -25.12 1.29
CA VAL A 90 13.71 -24.37 1.53
C VAL A 90 13.99 -24.24 3.01
N ALA A 91 15.27 -24.17 3.39
CA ALA A 91 15.64 -23.89 4.76
C ALA A 91 15.19 -22.48 5.16
N ASP A 92 14.50 -22.35 6.29
CA ASP A 92 13.96 -21.09 6.83
C ASP A 92 14.15 -20.96 8.36
N ASP A 93 15.06 -21.75 8.93
CA ASP A 93 15.51 -21.74 10.33
C ASP A 93 16.35 -20.51 10.75
N MET A 94 16.57 -19.57 9.83
CA MET A 94 17.37 -18.35 10.07
C MET A 94 16.58 -17.24 10.76
N ALA A 95 17.32 -16.28 11.33
CA ALA A 95 16.73 -15.08 11.92
C ALA A 95 16.32 -14.04 10.86
N VAL A 96 15.10 -13.51 10.99
CA VAL A 96 14.64 -12.31 10.30
C VAL A 96 14.60 -11.13 11.29
N ARG A 97 15.19 -9.99 10.90
CA ARG A 97 15.19 -8.74 11.67
C ARG A 97 14.03 -7.86 11.21
N VAL A 98 13.04 -7.66 12.08
CA VAL A 98 11.82 -6.88 11.81
C VAL A 98 11.89 -5.53 12.53
N ASN A 99 11.84 -4.41 11.82
CA ASN A 99 11.73 -3.10 12.46
C ASN A 99 10.29 -2.87 12.94
N LEU A 100 10.12 -2.79 14.27
CA LEU A 100 8.84 -2.55 14.93
C LEU A 100 8.54 -1.06 15.12
N GLU A 101 9.60 -0.24 15.24
CA GLU A 101 9.47 1.20 15.45
C GLU A 101 10.64 1.92 14.73
N PHE A 102 10.31 2.77 13.75
CA PHE A 102 11.30 3.51 12.97
C PHE A 102 11.51 4.94 13.50
N LYS A 103 12.78 5.34 13.72
CA LYS A 103 13.21 6.72 14.05
C LYS A 103 12.39 7.41 15.17
N LYS A 104 12.04 6.71 16.25
CA LYS A 104 11.32 7.30 17.40
C LYS A 104 12.28 8.04 18.34
N LYS A 105 11.79 9.04 19.08
CA LYS A 105 12.61 9.73 20.11
C LYS A 105 12.70 8.95 21.43
N GLN A 106 11.66 8.19 21.73
CA GLN A 106 11.45 7.52 23.00
C GLN A 106 10.69 6.22 22.76
N ILE A 107 11.13 5.15 23.42
CA ILE A 107 10.52 3.83 23.46
C ILE A 107 10.31 3.46 24.93
N ARG A 108 9.27 2.69 25.25
CA ARG A 108 9.13 1.98 26.52
C ARG A 108 8.77 0.52 26.28
N MET A 109 9.24 -0.35 27.16
CA MET A 109 8.96 -1.79 27.10
C MET A 109 8.55 -2.34 28.47
N ARG A 110 7.51 -3.16 28.49
CA ARG A 110 6.96 -3.83 29.70
C ARG A 110 6.78 -5.32 29.40
N GLY A 111 7.16 -6.18 30.34
CA GLY A 111 6.80 -7.59 30.31
C GLY A 111 5.42 -7.83 30.93
N GLU A 112 4.65 -8.76 30.37
CA GLU A 112 3.33 -9.16 30.87
C GLU A 112 3.30 -10.68 31.08
N ALA A 113 2.79 -11.11 32.23
CA ALA A 113 2.76 -12.52 32.66
C ALA A 113 1.65 -13.32 31.95
N VAL A 114 1.80 -13.49 30.63
CA VAL A 114 0.93 -14.29 29.77
C VAL A 114 1.68 -15.55 29.39
N GLU A 115 1.24 -16.70 29.91
CA GLU A 115 1.89 -18.02 29.71
C GLU A 115 3.39 -18.06 30.13
N GLY A 116 3.79 -17.16 31.03
CA GLY A 116 5.12 -17.05 31.61
C GLY A 116 5.10 -16.11 32.82
N ASP A 117 6.25 -15.92 33.47
CA ASP A 117 6.35 -15.04 34.65
C ASP A 117 6.29 -13.54 34.31
N GLY A 118 6.33 -13.16 33.02
CA GLY A 118 6.29 -11.78 32.56
C GLY A 118 7.57 -10.99 32.80
N THR A 119 8.66 -11.65 33.15
CA THR A 119 9.96 -11.02 33.40
C THR A 119 10.57 -10.50 32.10
N LEU A 120 11.02 -9.24 32.09
CA LEU A 120 11.74 -8.59 30.98
C LEU A 120 13.18 -8.33 31.41
N GLN A 121 14.16 -8.82 30.65
CA GLN A 121 15.59 -8.64 30.90
C GLN A 121 16.19 -7.70 29.85
N ALA A 122 16.96 -6.71 30.29
CA ALA A 122 17.75 -5.84 29.42
C ALA A 122 19.24 -6.14 29.60
N ASN A 123 19.93 -6.45 28.50
CA ASN A 123 21.37 -6.59 28.45
C ASN A 123 22.01 -5.24 28.12
N LEU A 124 22.66 -4.67 29.12
CA LEU A 124 23.33 -3.37 29.10
C LEU A 124 24.84 -3.59 29.02
N ALA A 125 25.34 -3.82 27.80
CA ALA A 125 26.76 -4.10 27.52
C ALA A 125 27.37 -5.23 28.39
N GLY A 126 26.63 -6.32 28.57
CA GLY A 126 27.01 -7.50 29.37
C GLY A 126 26.40 -7.52 30.77
N THR A 127 25.88 -6.40 31.28
CA THR A 127 25.17 -6.35 32.57
C THR A 127 23.69 -6.63 32.34
N ILE A 128 23.15 -7.70 32.91
CA ILE A 128 21.72 -7.99 32.87
C ILE A 128 21.00 -7.21 33.97
N VAL A 129 20.01 -6.40 33.59
CA VAL A 129 19.07 -5.75 34.51
C VAL A 129 17.67 -6.30 34.23
N THR A 130 16.94 -6.64 35.30
CA THR A 130 15.62 -7.27 35.21
C THR A 130 14.51 -6.29 35.60
N ALA A 131 13.40 -6.34 34.87
CA ALA A 131 12.12 -5.73 35.18
C ALA A 131 11.05 -6.82 35.37
N ALA A 132 10.39 -6.82 36.52
CA ALA A 132 9.25 -7.68 36.86
C ALA A 132 7.96 -7.18 36.17
N PRO A 133 6.88 -7.98 36.13
CA PRO A 133 5.59 -7.54 35.61
C PRO A 133 5.11 -6.23 36.25
N GLY A 134 4.73 -5.27 35.40
CA GLY A 134 4.31 -3.93 35.83
C GLY A 134 5.44 -2.91 35.96
N GLU A 135 6.71 -3.35 36.10
CA GLU A 135 7.87 -2.49 35.86
C GLU A 135 8.11 -2.32 34.35
N SER A 136 8.89 -1.33 33.94
CA SER A 136 9.23 -1.14 32.52
C SER A 136 10.62 -0.58 32.30
N PHE A 137 11.19 -0.81 31.12
CA PHE A 137 12.33 -0.06 30.63
C PHE A 137 11.87 1.13 29.78
N ALA A 138 12.61 2.23 29.84
CA ALA A 138 12.36 3.43 29.07
C ALA A 138 13.65 3.91 28.40
N PHE A 139 13.62 4.00 27.07
CA PHE A 139 14.77 4.32 26.23
C PHE A 139 14.57 5.66 25.52
N THR A 140 15.64 6.44 25.42
CA THR A 140 15.70 7.67 24.62
C THR A 140 17.00 7.72 23.83
N GLY A 141 16.96 8.29 22.63
CA GLY A 141 18.17 8.45 21.83
C GLY A 141 19.06 9.58 22.37
N ASP A 142 20.35 9.28 22.54
CA ASP A 142 21.43 10.26 22.58
C ASP A 142 22.22 10.18 21.26
N ALA A 143 23.12 11.13 20.98
CA ALA A 143 23.80 11.24 19.69
C ALA A 143 24.65 9.99 19.35
N GLY A 144 24.08 9.06 18.59
CA GLY A 144 24.69 7.76 18.27
C GLY A 144 24.62 6.72 19.39
N ALA A 145 23.76 6.91 20.40
CA ALA A 145 23.65 6.01 21.55
C ALA A 145 22.21 5.89 22.11
N VAL A 146 22.01 4.95 23.03
CA VAL A 146 20.76 4.67 23.74
C VAL A 146 20.92 5.00 25.22
N VAL A 147 20.15 5.98 25.72
CA VAL A 147 19.99 6.19 27.16
C VAL A 147 18.94 5.22 27.66
N ALA A 148 19.29 4.40 28.65
CA ALA A 148 18.39 3.40 29.24
C ALA A 148 18.05 3.74 30.69
N ALA A 149 16.78 3.59 31.04
CA ALA A 149 16.28 3.72 32.40
C ALA A 149 15.32 2.57 32.75
N LYS A 150 15.28 2.18 34.02
CA LYS A 150 14.21 1.36 34.60
C LYS A 150 13.13 2.27 35.19
N VAL A 151 11.88 1.86 35.16
CA VAL A 151 10.75 2.54 35.78
C VAL A 151 10.04 1.58 36.73
N VAL A 152 9.99 1.94 38.01
CA VAL A 152 9.41 1.14 39.10
C VAL A 152 8.44 2.01 39.88
N GLY A 153 7.17 1.61 39.99
CA GLY A 153 6.14 2.42 40.67
C GLY A 153 5.96 3.84 40.08
N GLY A 154 6.29 4.02 38.80
CA GLY A 154 6.32 5.33 38.13
C GLY A 154 7.60 6.16 38.34
N VAL A 155 8.48 5.76 39.25
CA VAL A 155 9.79 6.40 39.49
C VAL A 155 10.78 5.94 38.43
N ARG A 156 11.46 6.88 37.76
CA ARG A 156 12.48 6.62 36.74
C ARG A 156 13.88 6.56 37.37
N GLN A 157 14.60 5.47 37.14
CA GLN A 157 15.99 5.25 37.53
C GLN A 157 16.84 5.13 36.26
N GLU A 158 17.75 6.08 36.02
CA GLU A 158 18.72 5.96 34.92
C GLU A 158 19.66 4.78 35.16
N LEU A 159 19.97 4.02 34.10
CA LEU A 159 20.87 2.87 34.12
C LEU A 159 22.18 3.17 33.38
N GLY A 160 22.17 4.11 32.44
CA GLY A 160 23.36 4.56 31.71
C GLY A 160 23.10 4.88 30.24
N ILE A 161 24.19 5.06 29.50
CA ILE A 161 24.21 5.33 28.06
C ILE A 161 24.99 4.18 27.40
N PHE A 162 24.41 3.57 26.37
CA PHE A 162 24.91 2.34 25.76
C PHE A 162 24.89 2.46 24.22
N PRO A 163 25.80 1.79 23.48
CA PRO A 163 25.75 1.79 22.02
C PRO A 163 24.46 1.12 21.49
N SER A 164 23.96 0.12 22.20
CA SER A 164 22.69 -0.56 21.96
C SER A 164 22.20 -1.22 23.26
N VAL A 165 20.94 -1.66 23.28
CA VAL A 165 20.39 -2.51 24.35
C VAL A 165 19.62 -3.66 23.73
N SER A 166 19.94 -4.89 24.11
CA SER A 166 19.17 -6.09 23.73
C SER A 166 18.24 -6.50 24.87
N LEU A 167 17.03 -6.95 24.54
CA LEU A 167 16.02 -7.40 25.48
C LEU A 167 15.50 -8.80 25.14
N THR A 168 15.41 -9.63 26.18
CA THR A 168 14.77 -10.95 26.19
C THR A 168 13.69 -10.95 27.28
N TRP A 169 12.71 -11.84 27.17
CA TRP A 169 11.59 -11.88 28.11
C TRP A 169 11.03 -13.29 28.27
N SER A 170 10.21 -13.46 29.31
CA SER A 170 9.33 -14.59 29.52
C SER A 170 7.88 -14.08 29.51
N GLY A 171 6.96 -14.87 28.96
CA GLY A 171 5.60 -14.42 28.64
C GLY A 171 5.56 -13.55 27.37
N VAL A 172 5.06 -12.31 27.47
CA VAL A 172 5.01 -11.39 26.31
C VAL A 172 5.63 -10.03 26.63
N ALA A 173 6.37 -9.46 25.67
CA ALA A 173 6.87 -8.09 25.72
C ALA A 173 5.93 -7.13 24.99
N ASN A 174 5.71 -5.96 25.59
CA ASN A 174 4.87 -4.90 25.04
C ASN A 174 5.74 -3.69 24.69
N VAL A 175 5.76 -3.25 23.42
CA VAL A 175 6.64 -2.18 22.90
C VAL A 175 5.83 -0.95 22.50
N VAL A 176 6.04 0.18 23.17
CA VAL A 176 5.33 1.43 22.84
C VAL A 176 6.26 2.61 22.62
N ALA A 177 6.06 3.32 21.50
CA ALA A 177 6.64 4.65 21.29
C ALA A 177 6.03 5.72 22.22
N LYS A 178 6.54 6.94 22.13
CA LYS A 178 5.97 8.13 22.80
C LYS A 178 4.45 8.23 22.54
N ASN A 179 3.69 8.50 23.60
CA ASN A 179 2.21 8.57 23.66
C ASN A 179 1.46 7.22 23.47
N GLY A 180 2.13 6.10 23.17
CA GLY A 180 1.48 4.78 23.18
C GLY A 180 1.13 4.32 24.61
N SER A 181 0.10 3.48 24.75
CA SER A 181 -0.24 2.82 26.02
C SER A 181 0.04 1.33 25.94
N PHE A 182 0.63 0.75 26.99
CA PHE A 182 0.79 -0.69 27.12
C PHE A 182 -0.55 -1.43 27.20
N ASP A 183 -1.64 -0.74 27.52
CA ASP A 183 -2.97 -1.35 27.61
C ASP A 183 -3.62 -1.53 26.22
N SER A 184 -3.01 -0.97 25.18
CA SER A 184 -3.39 -1.21 23.79
C SER A 184 -2.88 -2.57 23.30
N ALA A 185 -3.74 -3.32 22.58
CA ALA A 185 -3.45 -4.71 22.24
C ALA A 185 -2.46 -4.90 21.07
N GLY A 186 -2.19 -3.87 20.27
CA GLY A 186 -1.47 -3.98 18.99
C GLY A 186 0.06 -3.99 19.06
N HIS A 187 0.65 -4.21 20.23
CA HIS A 187 2.07 -3.98 20.53
C HIS A 187 2.75 -5.15 21.28
N ARG A 188 2.15 -6.35 21.28
CA ARG A 188 2.61 -7.51 22.04
C ARG A 188 3.40 -8.51 21.19
N TYR A 189 4.53 -8.98 21.73
CA TYR A 189 5.42 -9.93 21.07
C TYR A 189 5.74 -11.08 22.02
N ARG A 190 5.60 -12.31 21.52
CA ARG A 190 5.87 -13.54 22.29
C ARG A 190 7.29 -14.06 22.09
N TYR A 191 7.86 -13.82 20.90
CA TYR A 191 9.10 -14.46 20.45
C TYR A 191 10.18 -13.46 20.02
N GLY A 192 11.41 -13.98 19.90
CA GLY A 192 12.57 -13.28 19.38
C GLY A 192 13.42 -12.59 20.45
N THR A 193 14.31 -11.71 20.01
CA THR A 193 15.13 -10.82 20.84
C THR A 193 15.04 -9.41 20.28
N ILE A 194 14.68 -8.45 21.13
CA ILE A 194 14.47 -7.06 20.71
C ILE A 194 15.73 -6.24 20.95
N GLU A 195 16.22 -5.57 19.92
CA GLU A 195 17.30 -4.59 20.00
C GLU A 195 16.75 -3.16 19.92
N ILE A 196 17.22 -2.32 20.84
CA ILE A 196 17.09 -0.87 20.79
C ILE A 196 18.40 -0.32 20.25
N LEU A 197 18.32 0.35 19.10
CA LEU A 197 19.46 0.83 18.34
C LEU A 197 19.34 2.35 18.11
N PRO A 198 20.42 3.13 18.16
CA PRO A 198 20.43 4.48 17.61
C PRO A 198 20.25 4.42 16.09
N THR A 199 19.76 5.50 15.48
CA THR A 199 19.69 5.56 14.01
C THR A 199 21.09 5.69 13.38
N SER A 200 21.23 5.22 12.14
CA SER A 200 22.47 5.32 11.35
C SER A 200 23.00 6.75 11.09
N ASP A 201 22.24 7.78 11.46
CA ASP A 201 22.66 9.18 11.50
C ASP A 201 23.01 9.52 12.97
N PRO A 202 24.30 9.53 13.36
CA PRO A 202 24.72 9.72 14.75
C PRO A 202 24.44 11.14 15.28
N SER A 203 24.11 12.10 14.40
CA SER A 203 23.69 13.45 14.83
C SER A 203 22.26 13.49 15.42
N ARG A 204 21.53 12.36 15.39
CA ARG A 204 20.11 12.29 15.74
C ARG A 204 19.89 11.55 17.05
N THR A 205 19.10 12.17 17.92
CA THR A 205 18.51 11.57 19.12
C THR A 205 17.30 10.69 18.78
N ARG A 206 17.50 9.73 17.88
CA ARG A 206 16.46 8.83 17.35
C ARG A 206 16.88 7.37 17.49
N LEU A 207 15.88 6.54 17.77
CA LEU A 207 16.00 5.10 17.98
C LEU A 207 15.22 4.33 16.91
N ASN A 208 15.74 3.16 16.57
CA ASN A 208 14.99 2.08 15.93
C ASN A 208 14.76 0.96 16.98
N VAL A 209 13.65 0.25 16.85
CA VAL A 209 13.40 -1.02 17.56
C VAL A 209 13.35 -2.14 16.54
N VAL A 210 14.16 -3.18 16.73
CA VAL A 210 14.24 -4.33 15.82
C VAL A 210 14.02 -5.61 16.61
N ASN A 211 13.09 -6.47 16.20
CA ASN A 211 12.95 -7.81 16.75
C ASN A 211 13.61 -8.82 15.83
N SER A 212 14.53 -9.62 16.36
CA SER A 212 15.17 -10.73 15.66
C SER A 212 14.41 -12.01 15.98
N LEU A 213 13.74 -12.59 14.98
CA LEU A 213 12.80 -13.71 15.09
C LEU A 213 13.23 -14.89 14.21
N ARG A 214 13.03 -16.13 14.64
CA ARG A 214 13.15 -17.31 13.77
C ARG A 214 12.10 -17.23 12.65
N LEU A 215 12.53 -17.26 11.39
CA LEU A 215 11.61 -17.10 10.25
C LEU A 215 10.58 -18.24 10.17
N HIS A 216 11.00 -19.49 10.34
CA HIS A 216 10.17 -20.71 10.22
C HIS A 216 8.79 -20.62 10.90
N GLU A 217 8.73 -20.01 12.09
CA GLU A 217 7.55 -19.97 12.95
C GLU A 217 7.33 -18.61 13.58
N GLU A 218 8.28 -18.12 14.38
CA GLU A 218 8.12 -16.94 15.25
C GLU A 218 7.71 -15.67 14.49
N TYR A 219 8.26 -15.48 13.30
CA TYR A 219 7.87 -14.40 12.39
C TYR A 219 6.50 -14.68 11.73
N LEU A 220 6.34 -15.87 11.14
CA LEU A 220 5.15 -16.18 10.33
C LEU A 220 3.87 -16.25 11.16
N TYR A 221 3.93 -16.70 12.43
CA TYR A 221 2.81 -16.63 13.37
C TYR A 221 2.31 -15.20 13.61
N GLY A 222 3.15 -14.18 13.42
CA GLY A 222 2.81 -12.76 13.61
C GLY A 222 2.32 -12.02 12.36
N ILE A 223 2.39 -12.63 11.17
CA ILE A 223 1.93 -12.01 9.90
C ILE A 223 0.41 -11.85 9.89
N SER A 224 -0.07 -10.63 9.70
CA SER A 224 -1.47 -10.22 9.92
C SER A 224 -2.11 -9.58 8.68
N GLU A 225 -1.73 -10.06 7.50
CA GLU A 225 -2.15 -9.56 6.19
C GLU A 225 -3.60 -9.87 5.83
N VAL A 226 -4.07 -11.08 6.15
CA VAL A 226 -5.42 -11.57 5.81
C VAL A 226 -6.18 -12.00 7.05
N SER A 227 -7.51 -12.00 6.97
CA SER A 227 -8.36 -12.50 8.05
C SER A 227 -8.11 -13.99 8.28
N SER A 228 -7.91 -14.40 9.54
CA SER A 228 -7.77 -15.82 9.90
C SER A 228 -9.05 -16.64 9.68
N SER A 229 -10.17 -15.99 9.34
CA SER A 229 -11.42 -16.66 8.98
C SER A 229 -11.45 -17.24 7.55
N TRP A 230 -10.52 -16.83 6.68
CA TRP A 230 -10.49 -17.26 5.27
C TRP A 230 -10.23 -18.77 5.12
N PRO A 231 -10.54 -19.39 3.96
CA PRO A 231 -10.27 -20.81 3.72
C PRO A 231 -8.78 -21.14 3.83
N ASP A 232 -8.46 -22.35 4.29
CA ASP A 232 -7.09 -22.73 4.66
C ASP A 232 -6.09 -22.59 3.50
N ALA A 233 -6.49 -22.89 2.26
CA ALA A 233 -5.66 -22.70 1.08
C ALA A 233 -5.29 -21.23 0.81
N ALA A 234 -6.17 -20.27 1.12
CA ALA A 234 -5.86 -18.84 1.02
C ALA A 234 -4.93 -18.38 2.16
N LEU A 235 -5.12 -18.91 3.38
CA LEU A 235 -4.21 -18.65 4.50
C LEU A 235 -2.80 -19.18 4.18
N GLN A 236 -2.71 -20.44 3.72
CA GLN A 236 -1.46 -21.08 3.30
C GLN A 236 -0.80 -20.33 2.13
N ALA A 237 -1.55 -19.90 1.11
CA ALA A 237 -1.01 -19.08 0.02
C ALA A 237 -0.38 -17.77 0.53
N GLN A 238 -1.03 -17.09 1.50
CA GLN A 238 -0.45 -15.91 2.15
C GLN A 238 0.81 -16.25 2.97
N VAL A 239 0.87 -17.41 3.65
CA VAL A 239 2.10 -17.88 4.32
C VAL A 239 3.22 -18.14 3.32
N LEU A 240 2.95 -18.82 2.20
CA LEU A 240 3.94 -19.08 1.14
C LEU A 240 4.52 -17.75 0.62
N ALA A 241 3.67 -16.78 0.30
CA ALA A 241 4.11 -15.46 -0.16
C ALA A 241 4.93 -14.72 0.92
N ALA A 242 4.43 -14.67 2.16
CA ALA A 242 5.09 -14.00 3.29
C ALA A 242 6.48 -14.57 3.62
N ARG A 243 6.59 -15.91 3.70
CA ARG A 243 7.87 -16.61 3.89
C ARG A 243 8.84 -16.30 2.77
N THR A 244 8.37 -16.38 1.52
CA THR A 244 9.21 -16.17 0.34
C THR A 244 9.73 -14.73 0.26
N TYR A 245 8.87 -13.75 0.52
CA TYR A 245 9.28 -12.34 0.59
C TYR A 245 10.35 -12.14 1.66
N ALA A 246 10.15 -12.68 2.87
CA ALA A 246 11.12 -12.57 3.96
C ALA A 246 12.47 -13.25 3.63
N LEU A 247 12.46 -14.43 2.98
CA LEU A 247 13.68 -15.07 2.47
C LEU A 247 14.42 -14.19 1.47
N SER A 248 13.70 -13.56 0.52
CA SER A 248 14.32 -12.65 -0.45
C SER A 248 14.93 -11.40 0.22
N ALA A 249 14.31 -10.91 1.31
CA ALA A 249 14.83 -9.80 2.10
C ALA A 249 16.05 -10.17 2.94
N ILE A 250 16.09 -11.39 3.50
CA ILE A 250 17.26 -11.94 4.20
C ILE A 250 18.44 -12.11 3.23
N ALA A 251 18.20 -12.64 2.03
CA ALA A 251 19.22 -12.80 1.00
C ALA A 251 19.81 -11.46 0.51
N ALA A 252 19.02 -10.38 0.53
CA ALA A 252 19.47 -9.02 0.23
C ALA A 252 20.27 -8.36 1.38
N GLY A 253 20.22 -8.93 2.59
CA GLY A 253 20.85 -8.40 3.80
C GLY A 253 20.11 -7.23 4.46
N PRO A 254 20.47 -6.87 5.71
CA PRO A 254 19.76 -5.85 6.47
C PRO A 254 19.98 -4.44 5.91
N ARG A 255 18.90 -3.66 5.86
CA ARG A 255 18.92 -2.26 5.42
C ARG A 255 19.58 -1.40 6.50
N LYS A 256 20.72 -0.80 6.17
CA LYS A 256 21.53 0.06 7.09
C LYS A 256 20.76 1.15 7.85
N ALA A 257 19.63 1.64 7.32
CA ALA A 257 18.85 2.72 7.94
C ALA A 257 17.99 2.28 9.14
N CYS A 258 17.59 1.01 9.20
CA CYS A 258 16.83 0.39 10.29
C CYS A 258 17.58 -0.74 11.00
N ASP A 259 18.63 -1.29 10.38
CA ASP A 259 19.26 -2.57 10.69
C ASP A 259 18.26 -3.75 10.71
N CYS A 260 17.41 -3.78 9.68
CA CYS A 260 16.30 -4.70 9.53
C CYS A 260 16.22 -5.30 8.11
N HIS A 261 15.72 -6.53 7.98
CA HIS A 261 15.37 -7.12 6.69
C HIS A 261 14.03 -6.58 6.18
N VAL A 262 13.06 -6.42 7.09
CA VAL A 262 11.70 -5.95 6.82
C VAL A 262 11.22 -4.99 7.93
N ASP A 263 10.23 -4.14 7.65
CA ASP A 263 9.44 -3.45 8.68
C ASP A 263 8.10 -4.16 8.96
N ASP A 264 7.37 -3.67 9.97
CA ASP A 264 6.07 -4.19 10.43
C ASP A 264 4.87 -3.78 9.56
N GLY A 265 5.11 -3.18 8.39
CA GLY A 265 4.09 -2.58 7.53
C GLY A 265 3.72 -1.14 7.90
N ARG A 266 4.17 -0.63 9.06
CA ARG A 266 3.94 0.76 9.54
C ARG A 266 5.20 1.63 9.46
N GLY A 267 6.33 1.04 9.10
CA GLY A 267 7.57 1.73 8.78
C GLY A 267 7.54 2.42 7.41
N PRO A 268 8.69 2.95 6.95
CA PRO A 268 8.79 3.71 5.71
C PRO A 268 8.89 2.82 4.44
N TYR A 269 8.97 1.50 4.60
CA TYR A 269 9.11 0.53 3.51
C TYR A 269 7.78 -0.19 3.24
N SER A 270 6.94 -0.34 4.27
CA SER A 270 5.63 -0.99 4.20
C SER A 270 5.73 -2.42 3.65
N ASP A 271 6.62 -3.23 4.25
CA ASP A 271 6.98 -4.56 3.75
C ASP A 271 5.87 -5.60 3.92
N GLN A 272 5.58 -5.96 5.17
CA GLN A 272 4.55 -6.93 5.54
C GLN A 272 3.92 -6.54 6.88
N VAL A 273 2.59 -6.61 6.99
CA VAL A 273 1.87 -6.31 8.24
C VAL A 273 2.21 -7.37 9.30
N PHE A 274 3.08 -7.01 10.25
CA PHE A 274 3.48 -7.88 11.35
C PHE A 274 2.87 -7.37 12.67
N SER A 275 1.95 -8.15 13.23
CA SER A 275 1.24 -7.83 14.49
C SER A 275 1.70 -8.70 15.68
N GLY A 276 2.71 -9.54 15.49
CA GLY A 276 3.27 -10.38 16.55
C GLY A 276 2.23 -11.28 17.24
N TRP A 277 2.26 -11.30 18.57
CA TRP A 277 1.37 -12.14 19.37
C TRP A 277 -0.11 -11.82 19.13
N SER A 278 -0.45 -10.58 18.79
CA SER A 278 -1.83 -10.13 18.60
C SER A 278 -2.53 -10.79 17.39
N LYS A 279 -1.77 -11.33 16.43
CA LYS A 279 -2.32 -12.18 15.35
C LYS A 279 -2.62 -13.59 15.88
N GLN A 280 -1.67 -14.18 16.58
CA GLN A 280 -1.74 -15.54 17.11
C GLN A 280 -2.80 -15.69 18.21
N SER A 281 -2.95 -14.71 19.09
CA SER A 281 -3.98 -14.65 20.14
C SER A 281 -5.27 -13.97 19.70
N GLY A 282 -5.39 -13.62 18.41
CA GLY A 282 -6.55 -12.96 17.84
C GLY A 282 -7.70 -13.93 17.58
N ALA A 283 -8.84 -13.41 17.12
CA ALA A 283 -9.96 -14.24 16.70
C ALA A 283 -9.54 -15.18 15.54
N MET A 284 -9.77 -16.48 15.72
CA MET A 284 -9.32 -17.55 14.81
C MET A 284 -7.78 -17.58 14.61
N GLY A 285 -6.99 -17.04 15.53
CA GLY A 285 -5.52 -17.04 15.45
C GLY A 285 -4.90 -18.45 15.37
N GLU A 286 -5.57 -19.44 15.96
CA GLU A 286 -5.21 -20.86 15.87
C GLU A 286 -5.28 -21.40 14.43
N ARG A 287 -6.20 -20.91 13.60
CA ARG A 287 -6.26 -21.28 12.17
C ARG A 287 -5.11 -20.68 11.38
N TRP A 288 -4.63 -19.49 11.75
CA TRP A 288 -3.43 -18.91 11.15
C TRP A 288 -2.18 -19.72 11.52
N VAL A 289 -2.01 -20.07 12.80
CA VAL A 289 -0.92 -20.96 13.26
C VAL A 289 -0.97 -22.31 12.54
N ALA A 290 -2.15 -22.91 12.41
CA ALA A 290 -2.32 -24.16 11.67
C ALA A 290 -1.94 -24.02 10.18
N ALA A 291 -2.28 -22.89 9.54
CA ALA A 291 -1.89 -22.61 8.16
C ALA A 291 -0.37 -22.40 8.00
N VAL A 292 0.30 -21.79 8.98
CA VAL A 292 1.78 -21.72 9.01
C VAL A 292 2.36 -23.14 9.06
N ASN A 293 1.92 -23.93 10.04
CA ASN A 293 2.43 -25.30 10.27
C ASN A 293 2.14 -26.26 9.11
N ALA A 294 1.00 -26.12 8.44
CA ALA A 294 0.66 -26.89 7.25
C ALA A 294 1.58 -26.64 6.05
N THR A 295 2.40 -25.59 6.07
CA THR A 295 3.41 -25.29 5.04
C THR A 295 4.84 -25.70 5.45
N HIS A 296 5.02 -26.43 6.55
CA HIS A 296 6.33 -26.97 6.94
C HIS A 296 6.64 -28.24 6.14
N ALA A 297 7.86 -28.35 5.62
CA ALA A 297 8.40 -29.56 4.99
C ALA A 297 9.27 -30.37 5.98
N SER A 298 9.89 -29.69 6.94
CA SER A 298 10.63 -30.27 8.07
C SER A 298 10.67 -29.26 9.23
N PRO A 299 11.18 -29.62 10.42
CA PRO A 299 11.34 -28.67 11.54
C PRO A 299 12.26 -27.46 11.30
N THR A 300 12.96 -27.42 10.16
CA THR A 300 13.91 -26.36 9.77
C THR A 300 13.74 -25.90 8.31
N ALA A 301 12.68 -26.37 7.65
CA ALA A 301 12.39 -26.03 6.25
C ALA A 301 10.89 -25.88 6.00
N GLY A 302 10.52 -24.77 5.35
CA GLY A 302 9.17 -24.46 4.92
C GLY A 302 9.04 -24.47 3.39
N MET A 303 7.81 -24.57 2.90
CA MET A 303 7.51 -24.41 1.48
C MET A 303 7.58 -22.92 1.10
N ALA A 304 8.26 -22.59 0.00
CA ALA A 304 8.40 -21.24 -0.56
C ALA A 304 8.29 -21.24 -2.08
N VAL A 305 8.08 -20.07 -2.67
CA VAL A 305 7.91 -19.85 -4.12
C VAL A 305 9.26 -19.50 -4.76
N LEU A 306 9.74 -20.34 -5.68
CA LEU A 306 11.07 -20.20 -6.25
C LEU A 306 11.01 -19.97 -7.77
N TYR A 307 11.81 -19.01 -8.24
CA TYR A 307 12.15 -18.80 -9.66
C TYR A 307 13.64 -19.14 -9.84
N GLU A 308 13.98 -19.98 -10.82
CA GLU A 308 15.37 -20.41 -11.07
C GLU A 308 16.14 -20.89 -9.82
N GLY A 309 15.41 -21.53 -8.89
CA GLY A 309 15.99 -22.05 -7.64
C GLY A 309 16.24 -21.00 -6.54
N GLN A 310 15.77 -19.75 -6.70
CA GLN A 310 15.89 -18.68 -5.71
C GLN A 310 14.51 -18.21 -5.20
N PRO A 311 14.35 -17.94 -3.89
CA PRO A 311 13.13 -17.36 -3.34
C PRO A 311 12.82 -16.00 -3.99
N ILE A 312 11.61 -15.86 -4.53
CA ILE A 312 11.22 -14.65 -5.25
C ILE A 312 10.91 -13.46 -4.32
N ARG A 313 10.93 -12.24 -4.88
CA ARG A 313 10.30 -11.09 -4.24
C ARG A 313 8.78 -11.20 -4.39
N ALA A 314 8.15 -12.02 -3.54
CA ALA A 314 6.73 -12.36 -3.57
C ALA A 314 5.83 -11.18 -3.12
N PHE A 315 5.70 -10.15 -3.97
CA PHE A 315 4.76 -9.06 -3.73
C PHE A 315 3.31 -9.55 -3.72
N TYR A 316 2.47 -8.93 -2.90
CA TYR A 316 1.02 -9.19 -2.85
C TYR A 316 0.28 -7.92 -2.45
N SER A 317 -1.01 -7.82 -2.77
CA SER A 317 -1.85 -6.70 -2.35
C SER A 317 -3.33 -7.10 -2.25
N SER A 318 -4.15 -6.27 -1.60
CA SER A 318 -5.56 -6.59 -1.30
C SER A 318 -6.34 -7.04 -2.53
N SER A 319 -6.43 -6.20 -3.56
CA SER A 319 -7.25 -6.46 -4.74
C SER A 319 -6.55 -5.97 -6.00
N SER A 320 -6.44 -6.82 -7.01
CA SER A 320 -5.93 -6.46 -8.34
C SER A 320 -6.95 -5.66 -9.15
N GLY A 321 -8.25 -5.96 -9.00
CA GLY A 321 -9.33 -5.28 -9.72
C GLY A 321 -9.60 -5.84 -11.12
N GLY A 322 -9.22 -7.10 -11.37
CA GLY A 322 -9.51 -7.85 -12.60
C GLY A 322 -8.26 -8.38 -13.32
N ALA A 323 -7.10 -7.75 -13.11
CA ALA A 323 -5.80 -8.20 -13.58
C ALA A 323 -4.69 -7.63 -12.69
N THR A 324 -3.59 -8.38 -12.50
CA THR A 324 -2.42 -7.87 -11.79
C THR A 324 -1.62 -6.90 -12.67
N GLN A 325 -0.84 -6.01 -12.04
CA GLN A 325 0.16 -5.21 -12.75
C GLN A 325 1.49 -5.97 -12.86
N ALA A 326 2.19 -5.77 -13.98
CA ALA A 326 3.59 -6.15 -14.10
C ALA A 326 4.49 -5.21 -13.28
N SER A 327 5.56 -5.77 -12.71
CA SER A 327 6.58 -5.02 -11.96
C SER A 327 7.15 -3.82 -12.74
N VAL A 328 7.44 -4.02 -14.03
CA VAL A 328 7.98 -2.99 -14.93
C VAL A 328 7.04 -1.80 -15.16
N ASP A 329 5.72 -2.01 -15.17
CA ASP A 329 4.73 -0.92 -15.35
C ASP A 329 4.49 -0.12 -14.07
N GLN A 330 4.54 -0.78 -12.90
CA GLN A 330 4.21 -0.15 -11.62
C GLN A 330 5.41 0.54 -10.94
N TRP A 331 6.61 -0.03 -11.05
CA TRP A 331 7.83 0.49 -10.40
C TRP A 331 9.05 0.60 -11.32
N GLY A 332 9.00 -0.02 -12.50
CA GLY A 332 10.21 -0.28 -13.29
C GLY A 332 11.05 -1.42 -12.70
N GLY A 333 11.99 -1.91 -13.50
CA GLY A 333 12.75 -3.13 -13.19
C GLY A 333 11.90 -4.38 -13.45
N ASP A 334 12.31 -5.19 -14.42
CA ASP A 334 11.57 -6.39 -14.78
C ASP A 334 11.86 -7.54 -13.81
N LEU A 335 10.79 -8.12 -13.27
CA LEU A 335 10.81 -9.39 -12.56
C LEU A 335 10.06 -10.41 -13.43
N PRO A 336 10.73 -11.37 -14.08
CA PRO A 336 10.10 -12.30 -15.03
C PRO A 336 8.91 -13.08 -14.44
N TYR A 337 8.92 -13.31 -13.13
CA TYR A 337 7.86 -13.98 -12.38
C TYR A 337 6.72 -13.05 -11.89
N VAL A 338 6.82 -11.72 -12.03
CA VAL A 338 5.77 -10.76 -11.64
C VAL A 338 5.30 -9.93 -12.83
N GLN A 339 4.46 -10.59 -13.64
CA GLN A 339 3.86 -10.07 -14.86
C GLN A 339 2.36 -9.83 -14.65
N SER A 340 1.72 -9.15 -15.60
CA SER A 340 0.27 -8.98 -15.63
C SER A 340 -0.42 -10.31 -15.94
N VAL A 341 -1.24 -10.80 -15.00
CA VAL A 341 -2.09 -12.00 -15.18
C VAL A 341 -3.55 -11.62 -15.00
N ALA A 342 -4.44 -12.31 -15.73
CA ALA A 342 -5.88 -12.14 -15.58
C ALA A 342 -6.34 -12.67 -14.21
N ASP A 343 -7.06 -11.85 -13.45
CA ASP A 343 -7.53 -12.15 -12.10
C ASP A 343 -9.04 -11.85 -11.98
N PRO A 344 -9.91 -12.63 -12.66
CA PRO A 344 -11.36 -12.51 -12.51
C PRO A 344 -11.82 -12.89 -11.10
N TRP A 345 -11.00 -13.62 -10.33
CA TRP A 345 -11.26 -14.02 -8.95
C TRP A 345 -11.35 -12.80 -8.03
N SER A 346 -10.52 -11.78 -8.25
CA SER A 346 -10.63 -10.49 -7.58
C SER A 346 -11.94 -9.73 -7.85
N LEU A 347 -12.73 -10.11 -8.87
CA LEU A 347 -14.03 -9.49 -9.15
C LEU A 347 -15.22 -10.20 -8.46
N SER A 348 -14.93 -11.21 -7.61
CA SER A 348 -15.91 -11.88 -6.75
C SER A 348 -16.64 -10.94 -5.80
N GLU A 349 -17.84 -11.33 -5.35
CA GLU A 349 -18.71 -10.51 -4.49
C GLU A 349 -18.15 -10.31 -3.08
N ASP A 350 -17.34 -11.24 -2.59
CA ASP A 350 -16.64 -11.13 -1.29
C ASP A 350 -15.60 -10.00 -1.25
N ASN A 351 -15.18 -9.48 -2.41
CA ASN A 351 -14.19 -8.42 -2.49
C ASN A 351 -14.86 -7.03 -2.49
N PRO A 352 -14.78 -6.24 -1.40
CA PRO A 352 -15.32 -4.89 -1.38
C PRO A 352 -14.61 -3.94 -2.36
N ASN A 353 -13.40 -4.31 -2.81
CA ASN A 353 -12.58 -3.57 -3.76
C ASN A 353 -12.71 -4.09 -5.20
N ARG A 354 -13.74 -4.90 -5.50
CA ARG A 354 -14.09 -5.31 -6.88
C ARG A 354 -14.53 -4.15 -7.76
N SER A 355 -15.09 -3.11 -7.14
CA SER A 355 -15.52 -1.86 -7.77
C SER A 355 -15.74 -0.80 -6.69
N TRP A 356 -15.28 0.42 -6.91
CA TRP A 356 -15.48 1.55 -6.00
C TRP A 356 -15.77 2.84 -6.76
N THR A 357 -16.41 3.78 -6.07
CA THR A 357 -16.63 5.15 -6.53
C THR A 357 -16.25 6.10 -5.40
N VAL A 358 -15.52 7.18 -5.71
CA VAL A 358 -15.17 8.25 -4.76
C VAL A 358 -15.44 9.61 -5.38
N THR A 359 -16.04 10.51 -4.60
CA THR A 359 -16.21 11.91 -4.97
C THR A 359 -15.06 12.72 -4.40
N VAL A 360 -14.34 13.44 -5.25
CA VAL A 360 -13.21 14.30 -4.91
C VAL A 360 -13.62 15.75 -5.16
N ASP A 361 -13.49 16.62 -4.17
CA ASP A 361 -13.82 18.05 -4.36
C ASP A 361 -12.83 18.77 -5.28
N GLN A 362 -13.25 19.94 -5.77
CA GLN A 362 -12.47 20.77 -6.68
C GLN A 362 -11.09 21.18 -6.13
N ALA A 363 -10.99 21.47 -4.83
CA ALA A 363 -9.75 21.93 -4.22
C ALA A 363 -8.73 20.78 -4.10
N ARG A 364 -9.21 19.58 -3.73
CA ARG A 364 -8.40 18.36 -3.68
C ARG A 364 -7.93 17.92 -5.07
N MET A 365 -8.78 18.02 -6.08
CA MET A 365 -8.38 17.71 -7.46
C MET A 365 -7.37 18.73 -8.00
N ALA A 366 -7.59 20.02 -7.75
CA ALA A 366 -6.65 21.08 -8.12
C ALA A 366 -5.29 20.89 -7.43
N GLN A 367 -5.26 20.49 -6.15
CA GLN A 367 -4.04 20.11 -5.44
C GLN A 367 -3.31 18.94 -6.11
N ALA A 368 -4.02 17.87 -6.49
CA ALA A 368 -3.43 16.70 -7.15
C ALA A 368 -2.73 17.03 -8.47
N PHE A 369 -3.30 17.94 -9.26
CA PHE A 369 -2.68 18.42 -10.50
C PHE A 369 -1.74 19.62 -10.32
N THR A 370 -1.60 20.16 -9.11
CA THR A 370 -0.78 21.35 -8.83
C THR A 370 -1.27 22.59 -9.60
N ALA A 371 -2.59 22.74 -9.70
CA ALA A 371 -3.30 23.80 -10.43
C ALA A 371 -4.16 24.65 -9.49
N ALA A 372 -4.62 25.81 -9.97
CA ALA A 372 -5.58 26.65 -9.25
C ALA A 372 -7.02 26.10 -9.33
N SER A 373 -7.37 25.52 -10.47
CA SER A 373 -8.66 24.86 -10.72
C SER A 373 -8.53 23.90 -11.91
N VAL A 374 -9.32 22.83 -11.88
CA VAL A 374 -9.41 21.84 -12.95
C VAL A 374 -10.81 21.90 -13.57
N GLN A 375 -10.90 21.79 -14.89
CA GLN A 375 -12.16 21.76 -15.64
C GLN A 375 -12.62 20.33 -15.93
N GLN A 376 -11.68 19.45 -16.30
CA GLN A 376 -11.92 18.05 -16.68
C GLN A 376 -10.71 17.19 -16.31
N VAL A 377 -10.94 15.90 -16.03
CA VAL A 377 -9.88 14.90 -15.76
C VAL A 377 -10.16 13.65 -16.56
N ASP A 378 -9.19 13.21 -17.37
CA ASP A 378 -9.30 12.06 -18.27
C ASP A 378 -8.13 11.08 -18.09
N VAL A 379 -8.40 9.78 -18.18
CA VAL A 379 -7.34 8.74 -18.26
C VAL A 379 -6.97 8.57 -19.74
N ILE A 380 -5.85 9.18 -20.14
CA ILE A 380 -5.41 9.22 -21.55
C ILE A 380 -4.47 8.06 -21.93
N ALA A 381 -3.94 7.32 -20.96
CA ALA A 381 -3.19 6.09 -21.20
C ALA A 381 -3.40 5.07 -20.07
N ARG A 382 -3.45 3.80 -20.42
CA ARG A 382 -3.47 2.65 -19.49
C ARG A 382 -2.29 1.73 -19.77
N ASP A 383 -1.89 0.97 -18.76
CA ASP A 383 -0.94 -0.14 -18.93
C ASP A 383 -1.68 -1.41 -19.44
N PRO A 384 -0.98 -2.51 -19.76
CA PRO A 384 -1.61 -3.74 -20.25
C PRO A 384 -2.61 -4.40 -19.29
N SER A 385 -2.52 -4.12 -17.97
CA SER A 385 -3.49 -4.59 -16.97
C SER A 385 -4.76 -3.74 -16.91
N GLY A 386 -4.74 -2.57 -17.57
CA GLY A 386 -5.84 -1.61 -17.59
C GLY A 386 -5.75 -0.51 -16.52
N VAL A 387 -4.71 -0.48 -15.69
CA VAL A 387 -4.52 0.58 -14.69
C VAL A 387 -4.15 1.89 -15.38
N ALA A 388 -4.60 3.03 -14.82
CA ALA A 388 -4.33 4.36 -15.37
C ALA A 388 -2.82 4.68 -15.31
N LYS A 389 -2.16 4.70 -16.48
CA LYS A 389 -0.74 5.01 -16.62
C LYS A 389 -0.51 6.53 -16.65
N THR A 390 -1.33 7.23 -17.43
CA THR A 390 -1.30 8.70 -17.53
C THR A 390 -2.70 9.27 -17.39
N VAL A 391 -2.85 10.25 -16.51
CA VAL A 391 -4.07 11.04 -16.29
C VAL A 391 -3.78 12.48 -16.68
N GLN A 392 -4.68 13.09 -17.44
CA GLN A 392 -4.61 14.47 -17.88
C GLN A 392 -5.70 15.28 -17.20
N ALA A 393 -5.34 16.42 -16.63
CA ALA A 393 -6.29 17.46 -16.27
C ALA A 393 -6.27 18.56 -17.32
N THR A 394 -7.46 18.99 -17.76
CA THR A 394 -7.65 20.22 -18.53
C THR A 394 -8.02 21.32 -17.53
N LEU A 395 -7.31 22.45 -17.58
CA LEU A 395 -7.53 23.60 -16.70
C LEU A 395 -8.56 24.57 -17.30
N VAL A 396 -9.02 25.54 -16.52
CA VAL A 396 -10.07 26.50 -16.94
C VAL A 396 -9.61 27.42 -18.09
N ASP A 397 -8.29 27.62 -18.25
CA ASP A 397 -7.70 28.35 -19.38
C ASP A 397 -7.48 27.49 -20.64
N GLY A 398 -7.88 26.21 -20.61
CA GLY A 398 -7.69 25.25 -21.69
C GLY A 398 -6.30 24.63 -21.78
N THR A 399 -5.35 25.01 -20.92
CA THR A 399 -4.07 24.30 -20.81
C THR A 399 -4.26 22.93 -20.17
N THR A 400 -3.28 22.03 -20.33
CA THR A 400 -3.36 20.68 -19.76
C THR A 400 -2.15 20.34 -18.90
N VAL A 401 -2.37 19.55 -17.85
CA VAL A 401 -1.34 19.04 -16.95
C VAL A 401 -1.48 17.53 -16.84
N THR A 402 -0.40 16.80 -17.08
CA THR A 402 -0.37 15.34 -16.95
C THR A 402 0.29 14.89 -15.65
N LYS A 403 -0.23 13.81 -15.07
CA LYS A 403 0.33 13.10 -13.92
C LYS A 403 0.24 11.59 -14.21
N SER A 404 1.05 10.78 -13.54
CA SER A 404 0.83 9.32 -13.54
C SER A 404 -0.38 8.95 -12.67
N GLY A 405 -1.01 7.79 -12.92
CA GLY A 405 -2.11 7.34 -12.06
C GLY A 405 -1.69 7.17 -10.59
N ASN A 406 -0.46 6.71 -10.32
CA ASN A 406 0.09 6.65 -8.97
C ASN A 406 0.23 8.03 -8.31
N GLN A 407 0.59 9.08 -9.07
CA GLN A 407 0.62 10.44 -8.54
C GLN A 407 -0.77 10.95 -8.18
N VAL A 408 -1.78 10.69 -9.02
CA VAL A 408 -3.18 11.08 -8.73
C VAL A 408 -3.77 10.28 -7.55
N ARG A 409 -3.46 8.98 -7.46
CA ARG A 409 -3.92 8.11 -6.35
C ARG A 409 -3.32 8.50 -5.01
N ASN A 410 -2.05 8.92 -4.99
CA ASN A 410 -1.33 9.26 -3.76
C ASN A 410 -1.57 10.72 -3.32
N ALA A 411 -2.14 11.57 -4.18
CA ALA A 411 -2.29 13.01 -3.94
C ALA A 411 -3.29 13.33 -2.83
#